data_AF-A0A1Y6ESU5-F1
#
_entry.id   AF-A0A1Y6ESU5-F1
#
_cell.length_a   1.000
_cell.length_b   1.000
_cell.length_c   1.000
_cell.angle_alpha   90.00
_cell.angle_beta   90.00
_cell.angle_gamma   90.00
#
_symmetry.space_group_name_H-M   'P 1'
#
loop_
_entity.id
_entity.type
_entity.pdbx_description
1 polymer ?
#
loop_
_entity_poly.entity_id
_entity_poly.type
_entity_poly.pdbx_seq_one_letter_code
_entity_poly.pdbx_strand_id
1 'polypeptide(L)'
;MKKSIEAPRHSLFHEGEIALQRSVGMAERIEQIGAKVVRDFMPEQHRDFYARLPFILVATVDDAGDVWPTILTGQPGFIQSPSATSLTVGARPDPADPAAAGAIAGASIGMLGIELHTRRRNRMNGTIAGASGNSLEIEVGHAFGNCPQYIQLRDFAFVDDGDRPAHEPVEEVNDLTEDARAIIAAADTFFVGSYADRAGQREVDVSHRGGKPGFVRVDDDGLLTIPDFSGNFHFNTLGNFLINPRAGLIFIDFETGDILQLAGTAQVITDSPDIIAFEGAERIWTFRPSKIVLRRRASNLRWTMRENAFSAKSIRTGSWDDVASRSVNARNPTQENALRPKNAASALGSAFPEISP
;
A
#
# COMPACT_ATOMS: atom_id res chain seq x y z
N MET A 1 37.07 27.81 -20.65
CA MET A 1 35.65 27.44 -20.45
C MET A 1 35.53 26.70 -19.12
N LYS A 2 34.92 27.33 -18.11
CA LYS A 2 34.63 26.70 -16.82
C LYS A 2 33.57 25.63 -17.06
N LYS A 3 33.87 24.36 -16.74
CA LYS A 3 32.86 23.31 -16.62
C LYS A 3 31.87 23.77 -15.55
N SER A 4 30.65 24.04 -15.96
CA SER A 4 29.50 24.18 -15.06
C SER A 4 29.44 22.92 -14.21
N ILE A 5 29.60 23.10 -12.90
CA ILE A 5 29.36 22.07 -11.90
C ILE A 5 27.85 21.88 -11.92
N GLU A 6 27.37 20.81 -12.56
CA GLU A 6 25.98 20.36 -12.37
C GLU A 6 25.76 20.20 -10.86
N ALA A 7 24.71 20.84 -10.34
CA ALA A 7 24.26 20.60 -8.97
C ALA A 7 24.10 19.08 -8.77
N PRO A 8 24.46 18.52 -7.61
CA PRO A 8 24.38 17.09 -7.39
C PRO A 8 22.95 16.62 -7.70
N ARG A 9 22.82 15.70 -8.67
CA ARG A 9 21.55 15.02 -8.95
C ARG A 9 21.13 14.35 -7.64
N HIS A 10 20.10 14.87 -6.99
CA HIS A 10 19.54 14.21 -5.82
C HIS A 10 19.14 12.79 -6.22
N SER A 11 19.55 11.79 -5.43
CA SER A 11 19.19 10.39 -5.70
C SER A 11 17.68 10.26 -5.79
N LEU A 12 17.19 9.41 -6.68
CA LEU A 12 15.76 9.15 -6.85
C LEU A 12 15.13 8.57 -5.59
N PHE A 13 15.90 7.78 -4.85
CA PHE A 13 15.49 7.11 -3.64
C PHE A 13 16.05 7.86 -2.43
N HIS A 14 15.30 7.86 -1.33
CA HIS A 14 15.77 8.44 -0.08
C HIS A 14 16.55 7.40 0.75
N GLU A 15 17.18 7.85 1.84
CA GLU A 15 18.16 7.05 2.57
C GLU A 15 17.61 5.73 3.15
N GLY A 16 16.34 5.70 3.57
CA GLY A 16 15.68 4.50 4.09
C GLY A 16 15.43 3.44 3.01
N GLU A 17 15.01 3.86 1.82
CA GLU A 17 14.88 2.97 0.66
C GLU A 17 16.25 2.41 0.26
N ILE A 18 17.27 3.28 0.15
CA ILE A 18 18.63 2.88 -0.19
C ILE A 18 19.19 1.88 0.83
N ALA A 19 18.93 2.08 2.13
CA ALA A 19 19.37 1.15 3.18
C ALA A 19 18.80 -0.26 2.98
N LEU A 20 17.50 -0.38 2.68
CA LEU A 20 16.86 -1.67 2.40
C LEU A 20 17.29 -2.26 1.06
N GLN A 21 17.50 -1.44 0.04
CA GLN A 21 18.02 -1.91 -1.24
C GLN A 21 19.44 -2.48 -1.08
N ARG A 22 20.29 -1.87 -0.25
CA ARG A 22 21.63 -2.38 0.06
C ARG A 22 21.59 -3.69 0.83
N SER A 23 20.69 -3.83 1.81
CA SER A 23 20.60 -5.05 2.61
C SER A 23 20.23 -6.29 1.79
N VAL A 24 19.56 -6.11 0.64
CA VAL A 24 19.24 -7.19 -0.31
C VAL A 24 20.13 -7.19 -1.57
N GLY A 25 21.19 -6.37 -1.60
CA GLY A 25 22.12 -6.31 -2.73
C GLY A 25 21.55 -5.72 -4.03
N MET A 26 20.47 -4.94 -3.97
CA MET A 26 19.75 -4.39 -5.13
C MET A 26 19.94 -2.90 -5.39
N ALA A 27 20.67 -2.17 -4.52
CA ALA A 27 20.82 -0.72 -4.62
C ALA A 27 21.28 -0.23 -6.01
N GLU A 28 22.41 -0.74 -6.51
CA GLU A 28 22.96 -0.31 -7.81
C GLU A 28 22.01 -0.59 -8.99
N ARG A 29 21.35 -1.76 -8.95
CA ARG A 29 20.42 -2.18 -10.00
C ARG A 29 19.17 -1.31 -10.01
N ILE A 30 18.63 -1.01 -8.83
CA ILE A 30 17.40 -0.23 -8.69
C ILE A 30 17.64 1.24 -8.98
N GLU A 31 18.80 1.80 -8.65
CA GLU A 31 19.17 3.15 -9.05
C GLU A 31 19.16 3.31 -10.58
N GLN A 32 19.75 2.37 -11.31
CA GLN A 32 19.79 2.39 -12.78
C GLN A 32 18.42 2.21 -13.45
N ILE A 33 17.55 1.36 -12.87
CA ILE A 33 16.21 1.08 -13.40
C ILE A 33 15.23 2.20 -13.01
N GLY A 34 15.24 2.60 -11.74
CA GLY A 34 14.34 3.60 -11.18
C GLY A 34 14.40 4.91 -11.94
N ALA A 35 15.60 5.37 -12.29
CA ALA A 35 15.82 6.58 -13.09
C ALA A 35 15.14 6.55 -14.47
N LYS A 36 14.76 5.37 -14.99
CA LYS A 36 14.04 5.20 -16.26
C LYS A 36 12.53 5.05 -16.09
N VAL A 37 12.07 4.72 -14.88
CA VAL A 37 10.68 4.30 -14.60
C VAL A 37 9.90 5.38 -13.86
N VAL A 38 10.52 6.07 -12.91
CA VAL A 38 9.91 7.19 -12.17
C VAL A 38 10.05 8.46 -12.99
N ARG A 39 8.93 9.13 -13.21
CA ARG A 39 8.83 10.34 -14.04
C ARG A 39 8.19 11.46 -13.25
N ASP A 40 8.57 12.69 -13.54
CA ASP A 40 7.94 13.93 -13.06
C ASP A 40 6.69 14.32 -13.87
N PHE A 41 6.25 13.45 -14.77
CA PHE A 41 5.04 13.60 -15.56
C PHE A 41 4.31 12.25 -15.74
N MET A 42 3.01 12.31 -16.00
CA MET A 42 2.19 11.16 -16.34
C MET A 42 2.21 10.90 -17.86
N PRO A 43 2.69 9.74 -18.32
CA PRO A 43 2.50 9.30 -19.70
C PRO A 43 1.01 9.23 -20.07
N GLU A 44 0.69 9.37 -21.35
CA GLU A 44 -0.70 9.32 -21.85
C GLU A 44 -1.46 8.08 -21.36
N GLN A 45 -0.81 6.90 -21.40
CA GLN A 45 -1.40 5.66 -20.89
C GLN A 45 -1.76 5.69 -19.40
N HIS A 46 -1.06 6.48 -18.59
CA HIS A 46 -1.40 6.69 -17.17
C HIS A 46 -2.55 7.67 -17.04
N ARG A 47 -2.57 8.75 -17.82
CA ARG A 47 -3.65 9.75 -17.85
C ARG A 47 -4.98 9.09 -18.21
N ASP A 48 -4.99 8.26 -19.26
CA ASP A 48 -6.15 7.48 -19.68
C ASP A 48 -6.61 6.48 -18.62
N PHE A 49 -5.67 5.88 -17.88
CA PHE A 49 -5.99 4.97 -16.80
C PHE A 49 -6.72 5.68 -15.67
N TYR A 50 -6.16 6.79 -15.17
CA TYR A 50 -6.76 7.56 -14.08
C TYR A 50 -8.18 8.04 -14.45
N ALA A 51 -8.40 8.47 -15.70
CA ALA A 51 -9.71 8.91 -16.15
C ALA A 51 -10.81 7.83 -16.14
N ARG A 52 -10.45 6.55 -16.16
CA ARG A 52 -11.41 5.44 -16.17
C ARG A 52 -11.71 4.89 -14.77
N LEU A 53 -10.96 5.30 -13.77
CA LEU A 53 -11.12 4.77 -12.42
C LEU A 53 -12.46 5.21 -11.82
N PRO A 54 -13.16 4.32 -11.08
CA PRO A 54 -14.33 4.68 -10.28
C PRO A 54 -13.94 5.09 -8.85
N PHE A 55 -12.69 4.87 -8.45
CA PHE A 55 -12.13 5.31 -7.19
C PHE A 55 -10.61 5.46 -7.26
N ILE A 56 -10.06 6.18 -6.28
CA ILE A 56 -8.61 6.32 -6.08
C ILE A 56 -8.30 6.26 -4.60
N LEU A 57 -7.16 5.67 -4.24
CA LEU A 57 -6.64 5.77 -2.89
C LEU A 57 -5.72 6.98 -2.82
N VAL A 58 -5.91 7.78 -1.78
CA VAL A 58 -5.03 8.91 -1.46
C VAL A 58 -4.54 8.79 -0.03
N ALA A 59 -3.40 9.38 0.29
CA ALA A 59 -2.96 9.58 1.66
C ALA A 59 -2.57 11.04 1.86
N THR A 60 -3.06 11.62 2.95
CA THR A 60 -2.74 12.97 3.40
C THR A 60 -2.13 12.91 4.80
N VAL A 61 -1.50 13.99 5.24
CA VAL A 61 -0.90 14.08 6.57
C VAL A 61 -1.51 15.26 7.30
N ASP A 62 -2.02 15.03 8.51
CA ASP A 62 -2.62 16.08 9.33
C ASP A 62 -1.56 16.93 10.06
N ASP A 63 -2.02 17.96 10.76
CA ASP A 63 -1.15 18.86 11.53
C ASP A 63 -0.41 18.18 12.70
N ALA A 64 -0.92 17.05 13.19
CA ALA A 64 -0.26 16.23 14.21
C ALA A 64 0.82 15.30 13.63
N GLY A 65 0.94 15.25 12.29
CA GLY A 65 1.84 14.38 11.55
C GLY A 65 1.29 12.98 11.32
N ASP A 66 0.03 12.70 11.68
CA ASP A 66 -0.57 11.41 11.39
C ASP A 66 -0.93 11.33 9.91
N VAL A 67 -0.61 10.19 9.30
CA VAL A 67 -0.89 9.93 7.89
C VAL A 67 -2.19 9.15 7.77
N TRP A 68 -3.11 9.65 6.96
CA TRP A 68 -4.44 9.12 6.80
C TRP A 68 -4.68 8.70 5.35
N PRO A 69 -4.52 7.41 5.02
CA PRO A 69 -4.98 6.90 3.75
C PRO A 69 -6.51 6.87 3.73
N THR A 70 -7.10 7.24 2.60
CA THR A 70 -8.54 7.19 2.35
C THR A 70 -8.84 6.83 0.89
N ILE A 71 -10.11 6.55 0.61
CA ILE A 71 -10.66 6.30 -0.72
C ILE A 71 -11.52 7.48 -1.16
N LEU A 72 -11.26 7.99 -2.36
CA LEU A 72 -12.14 8.93 -3.05
C LEU A 72 -12.88 8.19 -4.16
N THR A 73 -14.19 8.34 -4.22
CA THR A 73 -15.05 7.66 -5.21
C THR A 73 -15.72 8.68 -6.13
N GLY A 74 -15.96 8.29 -7.38
CA GLY A 74 -16.66 9.11 -8.35
C GLY A 74 -16.92 8.34 -9.64
N GLN A 75 -17.88 8.81 -10.44
CA GLN A 75 -18.11 8.22 -11.75
C GLN A 75 -16.86 8.36 -12.63
N PRO A 76 -16.54 7.37 -13.49
CA PRO A 76 -15.43 7.51 -14.44
C PRO A 76 -15.44 8.86 -15.15
N GLY A 77 -14.28 9.51 -15.19
CA GLY A 77 -14.13 10.91 -15.59
C GLY A 77 -14.07 11.90 -14.43
N PHE A 78 -14.30 11.47 -13.17
CA PHE A 78 -14.09 12.34 -12.00
C PHE A 78 -12.62 12.64 -11.75
N ILE A 79 -11.71 11.80 -12.25
CA ILE A 79 -10.28 12.11 -12.30
C ILE A 79 -9.94 12.54 -13.72
N GLN A 80 -9.35 13.72 -13.87
CA GLN A 80 -8.98 14.28 -15.16
C GLN A 80 -7.52 14.71 -15.11
N SER A 81 -6.83 14.69 -16.25
CA SER A 81 -5.45 15.16 -16.35
C SER A 81 -5.36 16.27 -17.39
N PRO A 82 -5.51 17.55 -16.99
CA PRO A 82 -5.46 18.68 -17.91
C PRO A 82 -4.12 18.78 -18.67
N SER A 83 -3.02 18.40 -18.03
CA SER A 83 -1.68 18.30 -18.61
C SER A 83 -0.96 17.04 -18.13
N ALA A 84 0.19 16.70 -18.72
CA ALA A 84 1.02 15.59 -18.24
C ALA A 84 1.54 15.79 -16.79
N THR A 85 1.53 17.02 -16.28
CA THR A 85 2.04 17.39 -14.96
C THR A 85 0.96 17.81 -13.98
N SER A 86 -0.32 17.68 -14.35
CA SER A 86 -1.44 18.05 -13.50
C SER A 86 -2.58 17.02 -13.55
N LEU A 87 -3.29 16.93 -12.43
CA LEU A 87 -4.46 16.07 -12.26
C LEU A 87 -5.52 16.82 -11.45
N THR A 88 -6.78 16.67 -11.83
CA THR A 88 -7.94 17.19 -11.11
C THR A 88 -8.78 16.01 -10.64
N VAL A 89 -9.05 15.93 -9.35
CA VAL A 89 -9.96 14.95 -8.76
C VAL A 89 -11.23 15.67 -8.34
N GLY A 90 -12.35 15.40 -9.01
CA GLY A 90 -13.68 15.91 -8.69
C GLY A 90 -14.30 15.23 -7.46
N ALA A 91 -13.51 15.01 -6.42
CA ALA A 91 -13.92 14.51 -5.12
C ALA A 91 -12.94 15.00 -4.04
N ARG A 92 -13.44 15.12 -2.81
CA ARG A 92 -12.63 15.39 -1.61
C ARG A 92 -12.97 14.38 -0.51
N PRO A 93 -12.08 14.17 0.47
CA PRO A 93 -12.46 13.45 1.68
C PRO A 93 -13.67 14.14 2.33
N ASP A 94 -14.61 13.33 2.82
CA ASP A 94 -15.72 13.81 3.64
C ASP A 94 -15.19 14.61 4.84
N PRO A 95 -15.85 15.67 5.34
CA PRO A 95 -15.39 16.40 6.52
C PRO A 95 -15.19 15.53 7.77
N ALA A 96 -15.89 14.40 7.87
CA ALA A 96 -15.74 13.42 8.92
C ALA A 96 -14.66 12.35 8.62
N ASP A 97 -14.03 12.40 7.44
CA ASP A 97 -12.81 11.66 7.12
C ASP A 97 -11.60 12.27 7.82
N PRO A 98 -10.80 11.51 8.59
CA PRO A 98 -9.59 12.07 9.20
C PRO A 98 -8.57 12.56 8.15
N ALA A 99 -8.62 12.06 6.92
CA ALA A 99 -7.79 12.53 5.82
C ALA A 99 -8.16 13.95 5.34
N ALA A 100 -9.33 14.48 5.69
CA ALA A 100 -9.78 15.81 5.28
C ALA A 100 -8.87 16.92 5.81
N ALA A 101 -8.35 16.78 7.03
CA ALA A 101 -7.48 17.76 7.66
C ALA A 101 -6.18 18.00 6.86
N GLY A 102 -5.62 16.94 6.27
CA GLY A 102 -4.42 17.03 5.43
C GLY A 102 -4.69 17.32 3.95
N ALA A 103 -5.96 17.37 3.52
CA ALA A 103 -6.35 17.58 2.12
C ALA A 103 -6.52 19.07 1.78
N ILE A 104 -5.44 19.84 1.98
CA ILE A 104 -5.41 21.30 1.83
C ILE A 104 -4.38 21.74 0.78
N ALA A 105 -4.59 22.92 0.19
CA ALA A 105 -3.65 23.48 -0.77
C ALA A 105 -2.25 23.69 -0.14
N GLY A 106 -1.20 23.35 -0.90
CA GLY A 106 0.19 23.34 -0.48
C GLY A 106 0.66 22.04 0.18
N ALA A 107 -0.26 21.15 0.59
CA ALA A 107 0.11 19.88 1.23
C ALA A 107 0.51 18.80 0.22
N SER A 108 1.42 17.92 0.62
CA SER A 108 1.79 16.74 -0.15
C SER A 108 0.72 15.65 -0.07
N ILE A 109 0.55 14.91 -1.16
CA ILE A 109 -0.43 13.82 -1.29
C ILE A 109 0.20 12.61 -1.97
N GLY A 110 -0.03 11.43 -1.40
CA GLY A 110 0.29 10.15 -2.05
C GLY A 110 -0.95 9.63 -2.76
N MET A 111 -0.85 9.16 -4.00
CA MET A 111 -2.01 8.62 -4.73
C MET A 111 -1.71 7.29 -5.41
N LEU A 112 -2.69 6.38 -5.34
CA LEU A 112 -2.65 5.07 -5.96
C LEU A 112 -3.94 4.84 -6.74
N GLY A 113 -3.83 4.90 -8.06
CA GLY A 113 -4.86 4.39 -8.94
C GLY A 113 -4.75 2.88 -9.06
N ILE A 114 -5.85 2.16 -8.87
CA ILE A 114 -5.90 0.70 -8.93
C ILE A 114 -7.21 0.20 -9.56
N GLU A 115 -7.09 -0.65 -10.58
CA GLU A 115 -8.20 -1.40 -11.18
C GLU A 115 -8.17 -2.84 -10.69
N LEU A 116 -9.09 -3.18 -9.79
CA LEU A 116 -9.15 -4.52 -9.19
C LEU A 116 -9.52 -5.58 -10.24
N HIS A 117 -10.42 -5.27 -11.17
CA HIS A 117 -10.93 -6.20 -12.19
C HIS A 117 -9.91 -6.58 -13.29
N THR A 118 -8.83 -5.82 -13.45
CA THR A 118 -7.72 -6.11 -14.40
C THR A 118 -6.36 -6.29 -13.71
N ARG A 119 -6.30 -6.14 -12.38
CA ARG A 119 -5.07 -6.11 -11.58
C ARG A 119 -4.10 -5.02 -12.02
N ARG A 120 -4.57 -3.88 -12.53
CA ARG A 120 -3.69 -2.78 -12.93
C ARG A 120 -3.53 -1.78 -11.79
N ARG A 121 -2.32 -1.26 -11.58
CA ARG A 121 -2.10 -0.15 -10.63
C ARG A 121 -0.99 0.78 -11.08
N ASN A 122 -1.20 2.07 -10.86
CA ASN A 122 -0.23 3.13 -11.08
C ASN A 122 -0.19 4.04 -9.85
N ARG A 123 1.01 4.50 -9.50
CA ARG A 123 1.21 5.52 -8.47
C ARG A 123 1.37 6.88 -9.12
N MET A 124 0.82 7.90 -8.45
CA MET A 124 1.13 9.30 -8.69
C MET A 124 1.17 10.01 -7.33
N ASN A 125 2.33 10.53 -6.95
CA ASN A 125 2.47 11.36 -5.77
C ASN A 125 2.67 12.80 -6.22
N GLY A 126 2.29 13.76 -5.38
CA GLY A 126 2.36 15.16 -5.77
C GLY A 126 2.02 16.12 -4.64
N THR A 127 1.70 17.34 -5.04
CA THR A 127 1.31 18.43 -4.15
C THR A 127 -0.08 18.91 -4.53
N ILE A 128 -0.93 19.16 -3.54
CA ILE A 128 -2.25 19.74 -3.76
C ILE A 128 -2.05 21.22 -4.10
N ALA A 129 -2.23 21.61 -5.36
CA ALA A 129 -2.17 23.00 -5.80
C ALA A 129 -3.41 23.79 -5.36
N GLY A 130 -4.57 23.12 -5.33
CA GLY A 130 -5.84 23.74 -4.97
C GLY A 130 -6.80 22.74 -4.33
N ALA A 131 -7.54 23.20 -3.32
CA ALA A 131 -8.59 22.43 -2.66
C ALA A 131 -9.83 23.32 -2.51
N SER A 132 -10.70 23.32 -3.52
CA SER A 132 -11.87 24.20 -3.58
C SER A 132 -13.12 23.46 -4.05
N GLY A 133 -14.28 23.85 -3.52
CA GLY A 133 -15.53 23.10 -3.73
C GLY A 133 -15.36 21.63 -3.38
N ASN A 134 -15.82 20.75 -4.28
CA ASN A 134 -15.65 19.30 -4.19
C ASN A 134 -14.50 18.79 -5.10
N SER A 135 -13.42 19.57 -5.26
CA SER A 135 -12.31 19.23 -6.15
C SER A 135 -10.95 19.39 -5.49
N LEU A 136 -10.01 18.53 -5.86
CA LEU A 136 -8.58 18.65 -5.60
C LEU A 136 -7.82 18.83 -6.92
N GLU A 137 -6.99 19.86 -6.98
CA GLU A 137 -6.03 20.07 -8.06
C GLU A 137 -4.66 19.64 -7.57
N ILE A 138 -4.03 18.73 -8.30
CA ILE A 138 -2.76 18.10 -7.94
C ILE A 138 -1.70 18.41 -8.99
N GLU A 139 -0.57 18.91 -8.55
CA GLU A 139 0.67 18.95 -9.33
C GLU A 139 1.40 17.62 -9.19
N VAL A 140 1.76 17.01 -10.32
CA VAL A 140 2.46 15.72 -10.34
C VAL A 140 3.89 15.92 -9.87
N GLY A 141 4.27 15.21 -8.81
CA GLY A 141 5.66 15.10 -8.37
C GLY A 141 6.33 13.89 -9.00
N HIS A 142 5.76 12.70 -8.79
CA HIS A 142 6.30 11.45 -9.33
C HIS A 142 5.18 10.51 -9.80
N ALA A 143 5.33 9.92 -10.98
CA ALA A 143 4.40 8.95 -11.55
C ALA A 143 5.13 7.72 -12.10
N PHE A 144 4.63 6.52 -11.77
CA PHE A 144 5.16 5.26 -12.26
C PHE A 144 4.15 4.12 -12.15
N GLY A 145 4.34 3.09 -12.97
CA GLY A 145 3.55 1.87 -12.90
C GLY A 145 4.07 0.96 -11.79
N ASN A 146 3.16 0.27 -11.09
CA ASN A 146 3.53 -0.72 -10.07
C ASN A 146 3.14 -2.13 -10.53
N CYS A 147 3.88 -3.13 -10.07
CA CYS A 147 3.68 -4.54 -10.42
C CYS A 147 2.26 -5.03 -10.02
N PRO A 148 1.51 -5.79 -10.82
CA PRO A 148 0.12 -6.19 -10.49
C PRO A 148 -0.03 -7.23 -9.35
N GLN A 149 1.08 -7.63 -8.72
CA GLN A 149 1.09 -8.73 -7.76
C GLN A 149 0.18 -8.46 -6.55
N TYR A 150 -0.42 -9.55 -6.05
CA TYR A 150 -1.28 -9.61 -4.87
C TYR A 150 -2.64 -8.91 -4.98
N ILE A 151 -2.99 -8.32 -6.12
CA ILE A 151 -4.31 -7.73 -6.34
C ILE A 151 -5.32 -8.85 -6.60
N GLN A 152 -6.37 -8.95 -5.78
CA GLN A 152 -7.45 -9.90 -6.01
C GLN A 152 -8.52 -9.29 -6.94
N LEU A 153 -9.07 -10.12 -7.84
CA LEU A 153 -10.03 -9.67 -8.84
C LEU A 153 -11.39 -9.39 -8.20
N ARG A 154 -11.92 -8.20 -8.46
CA ARG A 154 -13.25 -7.76 -8.03
C ARG A 154 -13.92 -6.95 -9.10
N ASP A 155 -15.21 -7.17 -9.28
CA ASP A 155 -16.10 -6.28 -10.03
C ASP A 155 -16.69 -5.25 -9.08
N PHE A 156 -16.99 -4.05 -9.56
CA PHE A 156 -17.56 -2.98 -8.76
C PHE A 156 -18.96 -2.60 -9.26
N ALA A 157 -19.78 -2.12 -8.35
CA ALA A 157 -21.05 -1.46 -8.64
C ALA A 157 -21.18 -0.20 -7.77
N PHE A 158 -21.79 0.84 -8.31
CA PHE A 158 -22.21 1.98 -7.51
C PHE A 158 -23.48 1.63 -6.73
N VAL A 159 -23.58 2.14 -5.52
CA VAL A 159 -24.84 2.13 -4.77
C VAL A 159 -25.71 3.27 -5.28
N ASP A 160 -26.99 3.00 -5.50
CA ASP A 160 -27.96 4.02 -5.91
C ASP A 160 -28.10 5.10 -4.82
N ASP A 161 -28.22 6.37 -5.22
CA ASP A 161 -28.27 7.50 -4.29
C ASP A 161 -29.46 7.43 -3.31
N GLY A 162 -30.55 6.76 -3.70
CA GLY A 162 -31.71 6.51 -2.85
C GLY A 162 -31.50 5.41 -1.79
N ASP A 163 -30.49 4.55 -2.00
CA ASP A 163 -30.08 3.48 -1.09
C ASP A 163 -28.84 3.87 -0.26
N ARG A 164 -28.38 5.13 -0.39
CA ARG A 164 -27.34 5.68 0.47
C ARG A 164 -27.91 5.79 1.89
N PRO A 165 -27.32 5.08 2.87
CA PRO A 165 -27.72 5.25 4.25
C PRO A 165 -27.44 6.68 4.70
N ALA A 166 -28.17 7.14 5.71
CA ALA A 166 -27.75 8.31 6.46
C ALA A 166 -26.32 8.08 6.97
N HIS A 167 -25.50 9.14 6.98
CA HIS A 167 -24.17 9.07 7.59
C HIS A 167 -24.32 8.61 9.04
N GLU A 168 -23.80 7.42 9.33
CA GLU A 168 -23.67 6.97 10.70
C GLU A 168 -22.59 7.83 11.39
N PRO A 169 -22.74 8.11 12.70
CA PRO A 169 -21.71 8.83 13.44
C PRO A 169 -20.36 8.14 13.29
N VAL A 170 -19.31 8.94 13.13
CA VAL A 170 -17.94 8.43 13.09
C VAL A 170 -17.60 7.82 14.45
N GLU A 171 -17.14 6.57 14.44
CA GLU A 171 -16.68 5.88 15.63
C GLU A 171 -15.17 6.09 15.77
N GLU A 172 -14.77 7.00 16.66
CA GLU A 172 -13.37 7.16 17.08
C GLU A 172 -13.11 6.36 18.36
N VAL A 173 -12.16 5.45 18.31
CA VAL A 173 -11.82 4.56 19.45
C VAL A 173 -10.32 4.58 19.71
N ASN A 174 -9.95 4.38 20.97
CA ASN A 174 -8.54 4.38 21.40
C ASN A 174 -7.89 2.99 21.29
N ASP A 175 -8.70 1.94 21.25
CA ASP A 175 -8.26 0.54 21.18
C ASP A 175 -9.02 -0.20 20.06
N LEU A 176 -8.41 -1.27 19.54
CA LEU A 176 -9.05 -2.11 18.52
C LEU A 176 -10.27 -2.83 19.12
N THR A 177 -11.46 -2.38 18.74
CA THR A 177 -12.73 -3.05 19.03
C THR A 177 -12.81 -4.41 18.33
N GLU A 178 -13.71 -5.28 18.79
CA GLU A 178 -13.97 -6.57 18.14
C GLU A 178 -14.37 -6.41 16.67
N ASP A 179 -15.16 -5.39 16.34
CA ASP A 179 -15.54 -5.08 14.97
C ASP A 179 -14.33 -4.70 14.10
N ALA A 180 -13.44 -3.85 14.62
CA ALA A 180 -12.20 -3.51 13.91
C ALA A 180 -11.30 -4.74 13.71
N ARG A 181 -11.18 -5.60 14.73
CA ARG A 181 -10.44 -6.87 14.66
C ARG A 181 -11.03 -7.80 13.60
N ALA A 182 -12.36 -7.92 13.54
CA ALA A 182 -13.06 -8.74 12.55
C ALA A 182 -12.82 -8.24 11.12
N ILE A 183 -12.89 -6.92 10.89
CA ILE A 183 -12.59 -6.31 9.58
C ILE A 183 -11.15 -6.63 9.16
N ILE A 184 -10.18 -6.45 10.06
CA ILE A 184 -8.76 -6.72 9.78
C ILE A 184 -8.54 -8.22 9.48
N ALA A 185 -9.14 -9.11 10.27
CA ALA A 185 -9.00 -10.55 10.10
C ALA A 185 -9.61 -11.05 8.78
N ALA A 186 -10.74 -10.47 8.34
CA ALA A 186 -11.38 -10.82 7.08
C ALA A 186 -10.66 -10.25 5.84
N ALA A 187 -9.84 -9.20 6.01
CA ALA A 187 -9.23 -8.51 4.89
C ALA A 187 -8.18 -9.37 4.15
N ASP A 188 -8.39 -9.55 2.85
CA ASP A 188 -7.33 -10.02 1.92
C ASP A 188 -6.53 -8.88 1.29
N THR A 189 -6.95 -7.64 1.52
CA THR A 189 -6.38 -6.43 0.95
C THR A 189 -6.49 -5.28 1.95
N PHE A 190 -5.44 -4.48 2.10
CA PHE A 190 -5.48 -3.18 2.75
C PHE A 190 -4.54 -2.21 2.05
N PHE A 191 -4.62 -0.93 2.40
CA PHE A 191 -3.70 0.09 1.89
C PHE A 191 -2.97 0.78 3.04
N VAL A 192 -1.74 1.20 2.78
CA VAL A 192 -0.85 1.80 3.77
C VAL A 192 -0.32 3.13 3.28
N GLY A 193 -0.59 4.18 4.06
CA GLY A 193 0.01 5.49 3.94
C GLY A 193 1.31 5.57 4.76
N SER A 194 2.31 6.22 4.20
CA SER A 194 3.60 6.50 4.85
C SER A 194 4.20 7.76 4.23
N TYR A 195 5.14 8.42 4.89
CA TYR A 195 5.83 9.56 4.29
C TYR A 195 7.24 9.74 4.83
N ALA A 196 8.04 10.46 4.06
CA ALA A 196 9.36 10.93 4.46
C ALA A 196 9.49 12.43 4.17
N ASP A 197 10.26 13.13 5.00
CA ASP A 197 10.63 14.52 4.73
C ASP A 197 12.04 14.51 4.11
N ARG A 198 12.17 15.00 2.87
CA ARG A 198 13.40 15.01 2.09
C ARG A 198 13.70 16.42 1.59
N ALA A 199 14.89 16.93 1.92
CA ALA A 199 15.31 18.28 1.54
C ALA A 199 14.27 19.39 1.89
N GLY A 200 13.56 19.22 3.01
CA GLY A 200 12.52 20.15 3.46
C GLY A 200 11.16 19.99 2.77
N GLN A 201 10.99 18.99 1.91
CA GLN A 201 9.72 18.66 1.26
C GLN A 201 9.20 17.31 1.74
N ARG A 202 7.89 17.22 1.99
CA ARG A 202 7.25 15.97 2.38
C ARG A 202 6.91 15.14 1.15
N GLU A 203 7.30 13.88 1.14
CA GLU A 203 6.98 12.90 0.10
C GLU A 203 6.04 11.86 0.71
N VAL A 204 4.75 11.92 0.36
CA VAL A 204 3.71 11.02 0.87
C VAL A 204 3.45 9.89 -0.13
N ASP A 205 3.31 8.68 0.39
CA ASP A 205 3.01 7.47 -0.38
C ASP A 205 1.74 6.79 0.12
N VAL A 206 1.04 6.13 -0.79
CA VAL A 206 0.01 5.14 -0.46
C VAL A 206 0.22 3.86 -1.28
N SER A 207 0.33 2.72 -0.59
CA SER A 207 0.65 1.40 -1.18
C SER A 207 -0.46 0.40 -0.92
N HIS A 208 -0.67 -0.50 -1.88
CA HIS A 208 -1.53 -1.68 -1.72
C HIS A 208 -0.76 -2.84 -1.07
N ARG A 209 -1.39 -3.54 -0.13
CA ARG A 209 -0.95 -4.82 0.44
C ARG A 209 -2.05 -5.85 0.27
N GLY A 210 -1.70 -7.03 -0.26
CA GLY A 210 -2.65 -8.11 -0.48
C GLY A 210 -2.08 -9.46 -0.09
N GLY A 211 -2.95 -10.35 0.36
CA GLY A 211 -2.61 -11.69 0.84
C GLY A 211 -3.83 -12.59 0.84
N LYS A 212 -3.77 -13.70 1.57
CA LYS A 212 -4.98 -14.47 1.95
C LYS A 212 -5.68 -13.74 3.09
N PRO A 213 -7.02 -13.86 3.25
CA PRO A 213 -7.69 -13.39 4.47
C PRO A 213 -6.94 -13.86 5.72
N GLY A 214 -6.79 -12.98 6.70
CA GLY A 214 -6.04 -13.24 7.92
C GLY A 214 -4.52 -13.12 7.79
N PHE A 215 -3.98 -12.63 6.67
CA PHE A 215 -2.52 -12.42 6.54
C PHE A 215 -1.98 -11.33 7.48
N VAL A 216 -2.84 -10.45 7.99
CA VAL A 216 -2.52 -9.53 9.09
C VAL A 216 -2.85 -10.23 10.40
N ARG A 217 -1.83 -10.54 11.20
CA ARG A 217 -2.03 -11.07 12.55
C ARG A 217 -2.31 -9.88 13.48
N VAL A 218 -3.34 -10.00 14.32
CA VAL A 218 -3.64 -9.03 15.37
C VAL A 218 -3.41 -9.71 16.71
N ASP A 219 -2.45 -9.22 17.47
CA ASP A 219 -2.14 -9.74 18.80
C ASP A 219 -3.14 -9.17 19.83
N ASP A 220 -3.24 -9.77 21.02
CA ASP A 220 -4.20 -9.38 22.06
C ASP A 220 -4.04 -7.91 22.47
N ASP A 221 -2.81 -7.42 22.52
CA ASP A 221 -2.46 -6.03 22.86
C ASP A 221 -2.69 -5.03 21.70
N GLY A 222 -3.28 -5.48 20.60
CA GLY A 222 -3.59 -4.66 19.42
C GLY A 222 -2.40 -4.42 18.49
N LEU A 223 -1.26 -5.10 18.68
CA LEU A 223 -0.16 -5.06 17.72
C LEU A 223 -0.53 -5.83 16.45
N LEU A 224 -0.41 -5.17 15.29
CA LEU A 224 -0.56 -5.82 14.00
C LEU A 224 0.80 -6.32 13.52
N THR A 225 0.86 -7.56 13.03
CA THR A 225 2.05 -8.13 12.39
C THR A 225 1.73 -8.48 10.93
N ILE A 226 2.50 -7.92 10.00
CA ILE A 226 2.26 -8.03 8.57
C ILE A 226 3.50 -8.61 7.86
N PRO A 227 3.33 -9.67 7.03
CA PRO A 227 4.40 -10.14 6.17
C PRO A 227 4.62 -9.19 4.99
N ASP A 228 5.88 -8.89 4.67
CA ASP A 228 6.28 -8.21 3.43
C ASP A 228 6.69 -9.26 2.40
N PHE A 229 5.97 -9.30 1.28
CA PHE A 229 6.22 -10.23 0.19
C PHE A 229 7.08 -9.60 -0.91
N SER A 230 7.66 -10.45 -1.77
CA SER A 230 8.50 -10.03 -2.90
C SER A 230 7.83 -8.92 -3.72
N GLY A 231 8.55 -7.82 -3.95
CA GLY A 231 8.04 -6.63 -4.66
C GLY A 231 8.96 -6.15 -5.80
N ASN A 232 8.94 -4.85 -6.07
CA ASN A 232 9.78 -4.18 -7.07
C ASN A 232 11.10 -3.63 -6.51
N PHE A 233 11.40 -3.91 -5.22
CA PHE A 233 12.57 -3.41 -4.51
C PHE A 233 12.73 -1.88 -4.45
N HIS A 234 11.67 -1.10 -4.75
CA HIS A 234 11.71 0.35 -4.52
C HIS A 234 11.70 0.68 -3.02
N PHE A 235 11.05 -0.17 -2.23
CA PHE A 235 10.90 -0.03 -0.78
C PHE A 235 10.20 1.25 -0.31
N ASN A 236 9.37 1.91 -1.14
CA ASN A 236 8.72 3.18 -0.78
C ASN A 236 8.09 3.17 0.63
N THR A 237 7.30 2.14 0.98
CA THR A 237 6.71 2.06 2.32
C THR A 237 7.71 1.69 3.43
N LEU A 238 8.49 0.61 3.26
CA LEU A 238 9.37 0.14 4.34
C LEU A 238 10.56 1.08 4.55
N GLY A 239 11.04 1.72 3.48
CA GLY A 239 12.07 2.74 3.51
C GLY A 239 11.59 3.97 4.27
N ASN A 240 10.36 4.43 4.02
CA ASN A 240 9.73 5.48 4.83
C ASN A 240 9.74 5.10 6.31
N PHE A 241 9.32 3.87 6.67
CA PHE A 241 9.30 3.41 8.08
C PHE A 241 10.66 3.45 8.77
N LEU A 242 11.77 3.27 8.05
CA LEU A 242 13.11 3.33 8.63
C LEU A 242 13.52 4.74 9.07
N ILE A 243 12.97 5.78 8.44
CA ILE A 243 13.33 7.17 8.73
C ILE A 243 12.21 7.96 9.40
N ASN A 244 10.97 7.51 9.23
CA ASN A 244 9.78 8.04 9.87
C ASN A 244 8.81 6.87 10.16
N PRO A 245 8.65 6.48 11.44
CA PRO A 245 7.82 5.34 11.79
C PRO A 245 6.32 5.61 11.64
N ARG A 246 5.88 6.86 11.40
CA ARG A 246 4.45 7.17 11.29
C ARG A 246 3.84 6.52 10.05
N ALA A 247 2.74 5.83 10.28
CA ALA A 247 2.04 5.06 9.27
C ALA A 247 0.53 5.15 9.47
N GLY A 248 -0.19 4.95 8.38
CA GLY A 248 -1.64 4.92 8.38
C GLY A 248 -2.11 3.72 7.59
N LEU A 249 -3.14 3.04 8.06
CA LEU A 249 -3.74 1.89 7.39
C LEU A 249 -5.19 2.20 7.05
N ILE A 250 -5.64 1.74 5.89
CA ILE A 250 -7.06 1.69 5.54
C ILE A 250 -7.44 0.27 5.13
N PHE A 251 -8.45 -0.25 5.81
CA PHE A 251 -9.17 -1.47 5.47
C PHE A 251 -10.53 -1.07 4.93
N ILE A 252 -10.89 -1.65 3.79
CA ILE A 252 -12.18 -1.42 3.14
C ILE A 252 -12.91 -2.76 3.17
N ASP A 253 -14.06 -2.79 3.81
CA ASP A 253 -14.99 -3.88 3.60
C ASP A 253 -15.65 -3.66 2.23
N PHE A 254 -15.21 -4.46 1.27
CA PHE A 254 -15.63 -4.37 -0.12
C PHE A 254 -17.12 -4.71 -0.32
N GLU A 255 -17.73 -5.48 0.58
CA GLU A 255 -19.13 -5.92 0.49
C GLU A 255 -20.09 -4.96 1.17
N THR A 256 -19.70 -4.37 2.30
CA THR A 256 -20.55 -3.45 3.08
C THR A 256 -20.27 -1.98 2.77
N GLY A 257 -19.07 -1.66 2.28
CA GLY A 257 -18.59 -0.31 2.06
C GLY A 257 -18.07 0.38 3.34
N ASP A 258 -17.90 -0.37 4.43
CA ASP A 258 -17.30 0.14 5.67
C ASP A 258 -15.82 0.50 5.43
N ILE A 259 -15.38 1.60 6.04
CA ILE A 259 -14.01 2.10 5.97
C ILE A 259 -13.45 2.16 7.39
N LEU A 260 -12.43 1.34 7.66
CA LEU A 260 -11.65 1.37 8.88
C LEU A 260 -10.29 2.02 8.60
N GLN A 261 -10.02 3.16 9.23
CA GLN A 261 -8.77 3.90 9.13
C GLN A 261 -8.03 3.87 10.46
N LEU A 262 -6.74 3.58 10.42
CA LEU A 262 -5.86 3.55 11.58
C LEU A 262 -4.71 4.53 11.36
N ALA A 263 -4.33 5.31 12.35
CA ALA A 263 -3.05 5.99 12.41
C ALA A 263 -2.22 5.44 13.56
N GLY A 264 -0.90 5.42 13.40
CA GLY A 264 0.00 4.84 14.39
C GLY A 264 1.44 4.78 13.91
N THR A 265 2.19 3.83 14.48
CA THR A 265 3.61 3.66 14.17
C THR A 265 3.92 2.27 13.67
N ALA A 266 4.74 2.19 12.63
CA ALA A 266 5.24 0.95 12.06
C ALA A 266 6.73 0.73 12.37
N GLN A 267 7.13 -0.54 12.46
CA GLN A 267 8.52 -0.94 12.62
C GLN A 267 8.86 -2.09 11.68
N VAL A 268 9.96 -1.96 10.93
CA VAL A 268 10.46 -3.04 10.08
C VAL A 268 11.28 -4.01 10.95
N ILE A 269 10.95 -5.30 10.87
CA ILE A 269 11.65 -6.38 11.56
C ILE A 269 12.44 -7.15 10.50
N THR A 270 13.77 -7.01 10.53
CA THR A 270 14.67 -7.66 9.56
C THR A 270 15.15 -9.03 10.02
N ASP A 271 15.16 -9.29 11.33
CA ASP A 271 15.65 -10.53 11.93
C ASP A 271 14.59 -11.10 12.88
N SER A 272 13.76 -12.02 12.37
CA SER A 272 12.77 -12.74 13.17
C SER A 272 12.60 -14.19 12.69
N PRO A 273 12.48 -15.18 13.60
CA PRO A 273 12.19 -16.56 13.22
C PRO A 273 10.87 -16.71 12.47
N ASP A 274 9.91 -15.81 12.69
CA ASP A 274 8.61 -15.80 11.98
C ASP A 274 8.80 -15.54 10.47
N ILE A 275 9.86 -14.83 10.07
CA ILE A 275 10.17 -14.57 8.64
C ILE A 275 10.48 -15.90 7.94
N ILE A 276 11.22 -16.80 8.60
CA ILE A 276 11.55 -18.13 8.07
C ILE A 276 10.30 -19.02 8.05
N ALA A 277 9.44 -18.88 9.04
CA ALA A 277 8.27 -19.73 9.19
C ALA A 277 7.14 -19.39 8.20
N PHE A 278 6.96 -18.11 7.86
CA PHE A 278 5.92 -17.64 6.96
C PHE A 278 6.34 -17.77 5.50
N GLU A 279 5.76 -18.73 4.78
CA GLU A 279 6.12 -18.99 3.39
C GLU A 279 5.89 -17.77 2.48
N GLY A 280 6.95 -17.34 1.79
CA GLY A 280 6.93 -16.20 0.88
C GLY A 280 7.17 -14.83 1.52
N ALA A 281 7.22 -14.73 2.86
CA ALA A 281 7.63 -13.51 3.53
C ALA A 281 9.15 -13.31 3.36
N GLU A 282 9.55 -12.13 2.91
CA GLU A 282 10.97 -11.74 2.87
C GLU A 282 11.36 -10.97 4.14
N ARG A 283 10.40 -10.26 4.72
CA ARG A 283 10.52 -9.46 5.94
C ARG A 283 9.17 -9.47 6.67
N ILE A 284 9.17 -9.04 7.92
CA ILE A 284 7.95 -8.73 8.66
C ILE A 284 8.03 -7.26 9.10
N TRP A 285 6.89 -6.61 9.23
CA TRP A 285 6.80 -5.34 9.92
C TRP A 285 5.59 -5.35 10.84
N THR A 286 5.70 -4.60 11.92
CA THR A 286 4.62 -4.44 12.89
C THR A 286 4.02 -3.05 12.80
N PHE A 287 2.78 -2.91 13.24
CA PHE A 287 2.07 -1.65 13.33
C PHE A 287 1.30 -1.58 14.64
N ARG A 288 1.52 -0.50 15.40
CA ARG A 288 0.77 -0.22 16.62
C ARG A 288 -0.17 0.95 16.36
N PRO A 289 -1.50 0.74 16.34
CA PRO A 289 -2.46 1.82 16.20
C PRO A 289 -2.44 2.71 17.44
N SER A 290 -2.62 4.01 17.22
CA SER A 290 -2.83 5.02 18.27
C SER A 290 -4.14 5.79 18.08
N LYS A 291 -4.69 5.81 16.87
CA LYS A 291 -6.01 6.37 16.55
C LYS A 291 -6.71 5.45 15.57
N ILE A 292 -8.00 5.24 15.80
CA ILE A 292 -8.81 4.28 15.06
C ILE A 292 -10.14 4.97 14.74
N VAL A 293 -10.49 4.99 13.46
CA VAL A 293 -11.69 5.64 12.94
C VAL A 293 -12.44 4.64 12.08
N LEU A 294 -13.66 4.28 12.48
CA LEU A 294 -14.55 3.45 11.69
C LEU A 294 -15.70 4.29 11.15
N ARG A 295 -15.85 4.27 9.83
CA ARG A 295 -16.94 4.93 9.11
C ARG A 295 -17.76 3.89 8.36
N ARG A 296 -18.97 3.64 8.86
CA ARG A 296 -19.88 2.64 8.31
C ARG A 296 -20.40 3.08 6.96
N ARG A 297 -20.37 2.16 6.00
CA ARG A 297 -20.93 2.30 4.65
C ARG A 297 -20.47 3.57 3.91
N ALA A 298 -19.28 4.08 4.24
CA ALA A 298 -18.77 5.36 3.77
C ALA A 298 -18.31 5.35 2.29
N SER A 299 -18.01 4.17 1.73
CA SER A 299 -17.80 4.03 0.29
C SER A 299 -19.13 4.04 -0.46
N ASN A 300 -19.21 4.73 -1.60
CA ASN A 300 -20.36 4.65 -2.52
C ASN A 300 -20.27 3.47 -3.50
N LEU A 301 -19.20 2.69 -3.41
CA LEU A 301 -18.97 1.50 -4.22
C LEU A 301 -19.12 0.24 -3.39
N ARG A 302 -19.62 -0.81 -4.03
CA ARG A 302 -19.58 -2.20 -3.56
C ARG A 302 -18.83 -3.04 -4.55
N TRP A 303 -18.18 -4.07 -4.06
CA TRP A 303 -17.42 -4.97 -4.89
C TRP A 303 -17.78 -6.41 -4.62
N THR A 304 -17.85 -7.18 -5.69
CA THR A 304 -18.05 -8.62 -5.65
C THR A 304 -16.77 -9.31 -6.07
N MET A 305 -16.30 -10.24 -5.24
CA MET A 305 -15.12 -11.04 -5.58
C MET A 305 -15.43 -11.98 -6.74
N ARG A 306 -14.55 -12.03 -7.74
CA ARG A 306 -14.71 -12.95 -8.89
C ARG A 306 -14.40 -14.40 -8.49
N GLU A 307 -14.90 -15.34 -9.28
CA GLU A 307 -14.37 -16.71 -9.24
C GLU A 307 -12.87 -16.70 -9.57
N ASN A 308 -12.07 -17.49 -8.84
CA ASN A 308 -10.61 -17.52 -8.96
C ASN A 308 -9.94 -16.14 -8.80
N ALA A 309 -10.51 -15.30 -7.93
CA ALA A 309 -10.06 -13.92 -7.75
C ALA A 309 -8.62 -13.78 -7.24
N PHE A 310 -8.15 -14.73 -6.43
CA PHE A 310 -6.84 -14.63 -5.80
C PHE A 310 -5.71 -14.62 -6.84
N SER A 311 -4.77 -13.71 -6.68
CA SER A 311 -3.56 -13.71 -7.50
C SER A 311 -2.75 -14.98 -7.24
N ALA A 312 -2.09 -15.52 -8.29
CA ALA A 312 -1.25 -16.69 -8.15
C ALA A 312 -0.11 -16.51 -7.12
N LYS A 313 0.31 -15.27 -6.87
CA LYS A 313 1.28 -14.94 -5.82
C LYS A 313 0.66 -15.01 -4.42
N SER A 314 -0.56 -14.49 -4.24
CA SER A 314 -1.33 -14.59 -2.98
C SER A 314 -1.59 -16.04 -2.58
N ILE A 315 -1.94 -16.91 -3.54
CA ILE A 315 -2.22 -18.33 -3.26
C ILE A 315 -0.98 -19.06 -2.69
N ARG A 316 0.21 -18.65 -3.11
CA ARG A 316 1.49 -19.24 -2.70
C ARG A 316 2.04 -18.69 -1.37
N THR A 317 1.41 -17.69 -0.76
CA THR A 317 1.86 -17.23 0.56
C THR A 317 1.41 -18.21 1.64
N GLY A 318 2.18 -18.30 2.73
CA GLY A 318 1.80 -19.07 3.91
C GLY A 318 0.62 -18.47 4.67
N SER A 319 0.29 -19.09 5.80
CA SER A 319 -0.65 -18.59 6.81
C SER A 319 -0.01 -18.56 8.19
N TRP A 320 -0.58 -17.79 9.11
CA TRP A 320 -0.10 -17.77 10.50
C TRP A 320 -0.38 -19.09 11.23
N ASP A 321 -1.40 -19.85 10.83
CA ASP A 321 -1.65 -21.21 11.33
C ASP A 321 -0.53 -22.18 10.95
N ASP A 322 0.01 -22.05 9.72
CA ASP A 322 1.18 -22.81 9.29
C ASP A 322 2.42 -22.46 10.13
N VAL A 323 2.60 -21.17 10.47
CA VAL A 323 3.69 -20.70 11.34
C VAL A 323 3.57 -21.27 12.75
N ALA A 324 2.36 -21.21 13.33
CA ALA A 324 2.08 -21.71 14.68
C ALA A 324 2.33 -23.22 14.79
N SER A 325 1.83 -24.00 13.82
CA SER A 325 2.01 -25.45 13.79
C SER A 325 3.48 -25.86 13.63
N ARG A 326 4.26 -25.17 12.78
CA ARG A 326 5.71 -25.40 12.63
C ARG A 326 6.49 -25.08 13.91
N SER A 327 6.08 -24.02 14.62
CA SER A 327 6.70 -23.60 15.89
C SER A 327 6.45 -24.59 17.02
N VAL A 328 5.25 -25.20 17.08
CA VAL A 328 4.93 -26.27 18.05
C VAL A 328 5.72 -27.54 17.74
N ASN A 329 5.81 -27.95 16.47
CA ASN A 329 6.57 -29.14 16.06
C ASN A 329 8.08 -28.99 16.28
N ALA A 330 8.63 -27.76 16.17
CA ALA A 330 10.03 -27.49 16.49
C ALA A 330 10.32 -27.60 18.01
N ARG A 331 9.33 -27.35 18.87
CA ARG A 331 9.44 -27.49 20.34
C ARG A 331 9.21 -28.92 20.83
N ASN A 332 8.50 -29.74 20.06
CA ASN A 332 8.24 -31.16 20.35
C ASN A 332 8.73 -32.05 19.19
N PRO A 333 10.05 -32.31 19.07
CA PRO A 333 10.54 -33.26 18.09
C PRO A 333 10.16 -34.69 18.52
N THR A 334 9.04 -35.21 18.02
CA THR A 334 8.77 -36.64 18.09
C THR A 334 9.81 -37.41 17.27
N GLN A 335 10.23 -38.58 17.76
CA GLN A 335 11.36 -39.41 17.30
C GLN A 335 11.31 -39.89 15.83
N GLU A 336 10.31 -39.49 15.04
CA GLU A 336 10.05 -40.06 13.72
C GLU A 336 10.85 -39.41 12.58
N ASN A 337 11.51 -38.27 12.81
CA ASN A 337 12.30 -37.58 11.77
C ASN A 337 13.80 -37.96 11.74
N ALA A 338 14.23 -38.97 12.51
CA ALA A 338 15.64 -39.41 12.56
C ALA A 338 16.08 -40.30 11.39
N LEU A 339 15.21 -40.59 10.42
CA LEU A 339 15.50 -41.48 9.29
C LEU A 339 15.15 -40.83 7.94
N ARG A 340 15.85 -39.75 7.57
CA ARG A 340 16.05 -39.40 6.16
C ARG A 340 17.53 -39.13 5.89
N PRO A 341 18.17 -39.85 4.95
CA PRO A 341 19.57 -39.64 4.65
C PRO A 341 19.77 -38.28 3.96
N LYS A 342 20.82 -37.58 4.39
CA LYS A 342 21.33 -36.37 3.73
C LYS A 342 21.89 -36.75 2.37
N ASN A 343 21.25 -36.32 1.28
CA ASN A 343 21.91 -36.20 -0.01
C ASN A 343 21.81 -34.75 -0.47
N ALA A 344 22.96 -34.07 -0.40
CA ALA A 344 23.23 -32.82 -1.08
C ALA A 344 23.88 -33.17 -2.43
N ALA A 345 23.23 -32.81 -3.55
CA ALA A 345 23.88 -32.44 -4.81
C ALA A 345 22.85 -32.03 -5.88
N SER A 346 23.18 -30.92 -6.55
CA SER A 346 22.77 -30.49 -7.90
C SER A 346 21.28 -30.22 -8.22
N ALA A 347 20.96 -28.94 -8.42
CA ALA A 347 20.31 -28.45 -9.65
C ALA A 347 20.25 -26.91 -9.64
N LEU A 348 21.29 -26.25 -10.18
CA LEU A 348 21.16 -24.91 -10.73
C LEU A 348 20.56 -25.08 -12.14
N GLY A 349 19.28 -24.72 -12.29
CA GLY A 349 18.54 -24.77 -13.55
C GLY A 349 17.85 -23.45 -13.82
N SER A 350 18.45 -22.69 -14.74
CA SER A 350 17.97 -21.55 -15.53
C SER A 350 16.46 -21.24 -15.54
N ALA A 351 16.11 -19.98 -15.26
CA ALA A 351 14.82 -19.39 -15.66
C ALA A 351 14.98 -17.91 -16.05
N PHE A 352 15.31 -17.65 -17.33
CA PHE A 352 14.95 -16.42 -18.04
C PHE A 352 14.63 -16.79 -19.50
N PRO A 353 13.51 -16.33 -20.06
CA PRO A 353 13.27 -16.41 -21.49
C PRO A 353 14.07 -15.31 -22.21
N GLU A 354 14.76 -15.72 -23.27
CA GLU A 354 15.43 -14.82 -24.22
C GLU A 354 14.42 -13.87 -24.87
N ILE A 355 14.76 -12.59 -24.91
CA ILE A 355 14.18 -11.62 -25.83
C ILE A 355 15.21 -11.45 -26.95
N SER A 356 14.82 -11.78 -28.18
CA SER A 356 15.57 -11.53 -29.41
C SER A 356 14.92 -10.36 -30.17
N PRO A 357 15.68 -9.71 -31.09
CA PRO A 357 15.94 -8.26 -31.08
C PRO A 357 14.81 -7.34 -31.52
#